data_AF-A0A1J5WVI6-F1
#
_entry.id   AF-A0A1J5WVI6-F1
#
_cell.length_a   1.000
_cell.length_b   1.000
_cell.length_c   1.000
_cell.angle_alpha   90.00
_cell.angle_beta   90.00
_cell.angle_gamma   90.00
#
_symmetry.space_group_name_H-M   'P 1'
#
loop_
_entity.id
_entity.type
_entity.pdbx_description
1 polymer ?
#
loop_
_entity_poly.entity_id
_entity_poly.type
_entity_poly.pdbx_seq_one_letter_code
_entity_poly.pdbx_strand_id
1 'polypeptide(L)'
;MFDLARKSFAKHGDSFFLEEKRGVLIISKGILEKRHDDIQKKRQFLFSQRQEVLSGLVAQLQAPESFLLTQSLPNEAILLTEKTTVTLSNIEISVKLFFVLLEKTKVDVNENFSITEHIGNEDCIRESGMGRNNPVCLRRNEVVSRLAMKNIERMPSNSIGCVLREIGLEKTGLINILPKLRNKKDRVDVIKLFASEEEHVAGILARDQPFCVWRVRDMFLEGYAVGVVTKLSREDSEIKCLDLSASEKEHVSAILAKDNPFSVVRVNSMFFEDYAVGFITKLSREGCEIERFDLSASKKEHVAAVLGHNRNFCVGRVKWMRIDDYAVGVVTKIRVHEDYEIERFDLSASRKEHITEILEQEKPFCVGRVKRMWLLGYAVGVITKMDHEDCEVERLWLVASEKEHVAGILKQSQTICVGRVKILDLDDYAVSILPKLGVHKNCVVELLRLYADEKEHVAAVLEHNRKFCVGRVKNMWLEGYAVSILLKMRVHEDNTIEEFVLDADKEQLSRILEEGDNSIELGRIRQFGFDIVPEEIRRKLRYTIVDGEGREVLEERDNQRGNILE
;
A
#
# COMPACT_ATOMS: atom_id res chain seq x y z
N MET A 1 -34.84 -10.11 -38.42
CA MET A 1 -33.77 -9.14 -38.13
C MET A 1 -33.36 -9.08 -36.64
N PHE A 2 -34.29 -9.24 -35.68
CA PHE A 2 -34.07 -8.95 -34.25
C PHE A 2 -33.20 -9.91 -33.40
N ASP A 3 -32.65 -11.00 -33.93
CA ASP A 3 -32.07 -12.07 -33.07
C ASP A 3 -30.62 -12.50 -33.41
N LEU A 4 -30.05 -12.01 -34.52
CA LEU A 4 -28.65 -12.27 -34.90
C LEU A 4 -27.68 -11.21 -34.40
N ALA A 5 -28.11 -9.95 -34.33
CA ALA A 5 -27.38 -8.91 -33.58
C ALA A 5 -27.16 -9.32 -32.10
N ARG A 6 -28.03 -10.19 -31.56
CA ARG A 6 -27.87 -10.79 -30.22
C ARG A 6 -26.88 -11.96 -30.16
N LYS A 7 -26.65 -12.69 -31.26
CA LYS A 7 -25.72 -13.84 -31.31
C LYS A 7 -24.34 -13.49 -31.85
N SER A 8 -24.23 -12.51 -32.73
CA SER A 8 -22.94 -12.03 -33.22
C SER A 8 -22.16 -11.37 -32.10
N PHE A 9 -20.89 -11.74 -31.95
CA PHE A 9 -20.04 -11.07 -30.97
C PHE A 9 -19.49 -9.75 -31.52
N ALA A 10 -19.47 -9.56 -32.84
CA ALA A 10 -19.07 -8.33 -33.52
C ALA A 10 -19.79 -8.17 -34.88
N LYS A 11 -19.87 -6.94 -35.38
CA LYS A 11 -20.51 -6.57 -36.64
C LYS A 11 -19.60 -5.61 -37.42
N HIS A 12 -19.57 -5.71 -38.74
CA HIS A 12 -18.88 -4.77 -39.63
C HIS A 12 -19.65 -4.60 -40.93
N GLY A 13 -20.17 -3.40 -41.20
CA GLY A 13 -21.06 -3.13 -42.33
C GLY A 13 -22.29 -4.05 -42.30
N ASP A 14 -22.48 -4.80 -43.37
CA ASP A 14 -23.52 -5.83 -43.47
C ASP A 14 -23.05 -7.24 -43.05
N SER A 15 -21.83 -7.38 -42.52
CA SER A 15 -21.26 -8.66 -42.10
C SER A 15 -21.32 -8.84 -40.58
N PHE A 16 -21.56 -10.08 -40.16
CA PHE A 16 -21.64 -10.49 -38.76
C PHE A 16 -20.56 -11.52 -38.44
N PHE A 17 -19.94 -11.38 -37.26
CA PHE A 17 -18.97 -12.32 -36.72
C PHE A 17 -19.63 -13.17 -35.64
N LEU A 18 -19.62 -14.48 -35.84
CA LEU A 18 -20.18 -15.48 -34.94
C LEU A 18 -19.05 -16.33 -34.37
N GLU A 19 -19.06 -16.54 -33.07
CA GLU A 19 -18.11 -17.42 -32.41
C GLU A 19 -18.65 -18.85 -32.44
N GLU A 20 -17.93 -19.73 -33.12
CA GLU A 20 -18.28 -21.14 -33.27
C GLU A 20 -17.27 -22.02 -32.54
N LYS A 21 -17.67 -23.25 -32.19
CA LYS A 21 -16.77 -24.19 -31.48
C LYS A 21 -15.44 -24.41 -32.21
N ARG A 22 -15.45 -24.38 -33.55
CA ARG A 22 -14.29 -24.66 -34.41
C ARG A 22 -13.58 -23.42 -34.94
N GLY A 23 -14.05 -22.20 -34.63
CA GLY A 23 -13.53 -21.00 -35.29
C GLY A 23 -14.42 -19.77 -35.22
N VAL A 24 -14.17 -18.83 -36.12
CA VAL A 24 -14.97 -17.60 -36.30
C VAL A 24 -15.67 -17.69 -37.64
N LEU A 25 -17.00 -17.62 -37.64
CA LEU A 25 -17.80 -17.57 -38.85
C LEU A 25 -18.11 -16.11 -39.21
N ILE A 26 -17.70 -15.69 -40.41
CA ILE A 26 -18.04 -14.41 -41.01
C ILE A 26 -19.18 -14.67 -42.00
N ILE A 27 -20.29 -13.95 -41.85
CA ILE A 27 -21.45 -14.11 -42.74
C ILE A 27 -22.05 -12.74 -43.10
N SER A 28 -22.33 -12.54 -44.39
CA SER A 28 -22.99 -11.34 -44.88
C SER A 28 -24.51 -11.41 -44.64
N LYS A 29 -25.13 -10.25 -44.42
CA LYS A 29 -26.57 -10.08 -44.28
C LYS A 29 -27.32 -10.62 -45.49
N GLY A 30 -26.80 -10.40 -46.70
CA GLY A 30 -27.41 -10.86 -47.95
C GLY A 30 -27.49 -12.39 -48.08
N ILE A 31 -26.46 -13.13 -47.65
CA ILE A 31 -26.50 -14.60 -47.61
C ILE A 31 -27.52 -15.09 -46.58
N LEU A 32 -27.58 -14.40 -45.45
CA LEU A 32 -28.54 -14.68 -44.39
C LEU A 32 -29.99 -14.46 -44.86
N GLU A 33 -30.29 -13.34 -45.52
CA GLU A 33 -31.63 -13.00 -45.99
C GLU A 33 -32.12 -13.97 -47.09
N LYS A 34 -31.27 -14.32 -48.06
CA LYS A 34 -31.61 -15.32 -49.09
C LYS A 34 -31.99 -16.67 -48.49
N ARG A 35 -31.24 -17.14 -47.47
CA ARG A 35 -31.58 -18.39 -46.79
C ARG A 35 -32.74 -18.22 -45.82
N HIS A 36 -32.99 -17.03 -45.29
CA HIS A 36 -34.14 -16.74 -44.44
C HIS A 36 -35.46 -16.76 -45.24
N ASP A 37 -35.43 -16.40 -46.52
CA ASP A 37 -36.57 -16.54 -47.45
C ASP A 37 -36.84 -18.01 -47.81
N ASP A 38 -35.79 -18.83 -47.98
CA ASP A 38 -35.94 -20.29 -48.10
C ASP A 38 -36.52 -20.92 -46.82
N ILE A 39 -36.18 -20.37 -45.66
CA ILE A 39 -36.66 -20.81 -44.34
C ILE A 39 -38.10 -20.32 -44.06
N GLN A 40 -38.50 -19.12 -44.52
CA GLN A 40 -39.85 -18.60 -44.32
C GLN A 40 -40.94 -19.35 -45.09
N LYS A 41 -40.58 -20.15 -46.11
CA LYS A 41 -41.49 -21.08 -46.78
C LYS A 41 -41.93 -22.27 -45.91
N LYS A 42 -41.40 -22.45 -44.70
CA LYS A 42 -41.92 -23.38 -43.69
C LYS A 42 -42.06 -22.68 -42.33
N ARG A 43 -43.28 -22.28 -41.96
CA ARG A 43 -43.55 -21.53 -40.72
C ARG A 43 -43.39 -22.38 -39.44
N GLN A 44 -42.75 -21.73 -38.45
CA GLN A 44 -42.86 -21.86 -36.98
C GLN A 44 -42.37 -23.15 -36.27
N PHE A 45 -41.08 -23.19 -35.90
CA PHE A 45 -40.61 -23.53 -34.54
C PHE A 45 -39.13 -23.11 -34.37
N LEU A 46 -38.83 -22.22 -33.42
CA LEU A 46 -37.57 -21.47 -33.36
C LEU A 46 -36.71 -21.84 -32.15
N PHE A 47 -35.58 -22.51 -32.39
CA PHE A 47 -34.23 -22.26 -31.85
C PHE A 47 -33.27 -23.40 -32.27
N SER A 48 -33.71 -24.66 -32.13
CA SER A 48 -32.88 -25.86 -32.42
C SER A 48 -32.56 -26.06 -33.90
N GLN A 49 -33.54 -25.88 -34.80
CA GLN A 49 -33.29 -26.01 -36.26
C GLN A 49 -32.34 -24.93 -36.80
N ARG A 50 -32.20 -23.78 -36.13
CA ARG A 50 -31.26 -22.72 -36.54
C ARG A 50 -29.81 -23.06 -36.22
N GLN A 51 -29.56 -23.69 -35.07
CA GLN A 51 -28.23 -24.25 -34.76
C GLN A 51 -27.89 -25.38 -35.74
N GLU A 52 -28.87 -26.20 -36.10
CA GLU A 52 -28.70 -27.26 -37.10
C GLU A 52 -28.31 -26.68 -38.48
N VAL A 53 -28.97 -25.61 -38.94
CA VAL A 53 -28.63 -24.94 -40.21
C VAL A 53 -27.26 -24.26 -40.18
N LEU A 54 -26.92 -23.55 -39.10
CA LEU A 54 -25.58 -22.95 -38.96
C LEU A 54 -24.51 -24.05 -38.90
N SER A 55 -24.77 -25.14 -38.19
CA SER A 55 -23.86 -26.30 -38.15
C SER A 55 -23.71 -26.97 -39.50
N GLY A 56 -24.78 -27.08 -40.30
CA GLY A 56 -24.76 -27.60 -41.67
C GLY A 56 -23.97 -26.71 -42.63
N LEU A 57 -24.07 -25.38 -42.49
CA LEU A 57 -23.25 -24.43 -43.25
C LEU A 57 -21.76 -24.57 -42.87
N VAL A 58 -21.45 -24.58 -41.58
CA VAL A 58 -20.09 -24.75 -41.05
C VAL A 58 -19.47 -26.08 -41.52
N ALA A 59 -20.27 -27.15 -41.66
CA ALA A 59 -19.81 -28.44 -42.16
C ALA A 59 -19.43 -28.44 -43.65
N GLN A 60 -19.99 -27.51 -44.44
CA GLN A 60 -19.75 -27.41 -45.89
C GLN A 60 -18.62 -26.44 -46.26
N LEU A 61 -18.24 -25.54 -45.35
CA LEU A 61 -17.21 -24.53 -45.60
C LEU A 61 -15.80 -25.12 -45.41
N GLN A 62 -14.93 -24.93 -46.40
CA GLN A 62 -13.49 -25.14 -46.23
C GLN A 62 -12.84 -23.90 -45.66
N ALA A 63 -12.03 -24.08 -44.61
CA ALA A 63 -11.31 -22.97 -43.99
C ALA A 63 -10.14 -22.55 -44.89
N PRO A 64 -10.00 -21.25 -45.23
CA PRO A 64 -8.87 -20.79 -46.02
C PRO A 64 -7.56 -20.94 -45.24
N GLU A 65 -6.44 -21.11 -45.96
CA GLU A 65 -5.10 -21.15 -45.34
C GLU A 65 -4.66 -19.78 -44.82
N SER A 66 -4.96 -18.72 -45.57
CA SER A 66 -4.67 -17.33 -45.22
C SER A 66 -5.89 -16.44 -45.44
N PHE A 67 -6.02 -15.41 -44.61
CA PHE A 67 -7.11 -14.44 -44.67
C PHE A 67 -6.60 -13.05 -44.26
N LEU A 68 -6.63 -12.08 -45.18
CA LEU A 68 -6.29 -10.70 -44.87
C LEU A 68 -7.52 -9.99 -44.31
N LEU A 69 -7.45 -9.53 -43.05
CA LEU A 69 -8.56 -8.80 -42.44
C LEU A 69 -8.54 -7.35 -42.95
N THR A 70 -9.60 -6.93 -43.66
CA THR A 70 -9.76 -5.57 -44.17
C THR A 70 -11.16 -5.03 -43.88
N GLN A 71 -11.39 -3.75 -44.17
CA GLN A 71 -12.75 -3.16 -44.11
C GLN A 71 -13.70 -3.75 -45.15
N SER A 72 -13.19 -4.28 -46.26
CA SER A 72 -13.99 -4.86 -47.33
C SER A 72 -14.03 -6.37 -47.13
N LEU A 73 -14.99 -6.82 -46.31
CA LEU A 73 -15.20 -8.24 -46.09
C LEU A 73 -15.89 -8.89 -47.30
N PRO A 74 -15.56 -10.15 -47.61
CA PRO A 74 -16.19 -10.87 -48.71
C PRO A 74 -17.69 -11.07 -48.46
N ASN A 75 -18.45 -11.11 -49.55
CA ASN A 75 -19.89 -11.34 -49.50
C ASN A 75 -20.25 -12.81 -49.20
N GLU A 76 -19.28 -13.73 -49.26
CA GLU A 76 -19.40 -15.16 -49.00
C GLU A 76 -19.23 -15.51 -47.52
N ALA A 77 -19.82 -16.63 -47.09
CA ALA A 77 -19.65 -17.11 -45.72
C ALA A 77 -18.27 -17.77 -45.57
N ILE A 78 -17.49 -17.35 -44.57
CA ILE A 78 -16.12 -17.83 -44.34
C ILE A 78 -15.97 -18.32 -42.91
N LEU A 79 -15.41 -19.52 -42.76
CA LEU A 79 -15.03 -20.07 -41.47
C LEU A 79 -13.52 -19.95 -41.26
N LEU A 80 -13.12 -19.08 -40.36
CA LEU A 80 -11.72 -18.96 -39.91
C LEU A 80 -11.48 -19.94 -38.77
N THR A 81 -10.43 -20.75 -38.86
CA THR A 81 -10.11 -21.79 -37.86
C THR A 81 -8.71 -21.62 -37.30
N GLU A 82 -8.30 -22.46 -36.36
CA GLU A 82 -6.93 -22.50 -35.82
C GLU A 82 -5.84 -22.76 -36.88
N LYS A 83 -6.23 -23.26 -38.05
CA LYS A 83 -5.32 -23.47 -39.19
C LYS A 83 -5.19 -22.24 -40.07
N THR A 84 -6.21 -21.36 -40.06
CA THR A 84 -6.27 -20.15 -40.86
C THR A 84 -5.35 -19.08 -40.27
N THR A 85 -4.48 -18.53 -41.12
CA THR A 85 -3.62 -17.40 -40.77
C THR A 85 -4.33 -16.10 -41.11
N VAL A 86 -4.73 -15.35 -40.09
CA VAL A 86 -5.37 -14.04 -40.21
C VAL A 86 -4.30 -12.96 -40.13
N THR A 87 -4.08 -12.25 -41.23
CA THR A 87 -3.13 -11.14 -41.30
C THR A 87 -3.81 -9.83 -40.88
N LEU A 88 -3.20 -9.13 -39.92
CA LEU A 88 -3.59 -7.79 -39.49
C LEU A 88 -2.56 -6.79 -40.01
N SER A 89 -3.02 -5.76 -40.72
CA SER A 89 -2.14 -4.74 -41.31
C SER A 89 -2.88 -3.40 -41.41
N ASN A 90 -2.40 -2.37 -40.73
CA ASN A 90 -2.89 -0.99 -40.83
C ASN A 90 -4.43 -0.82 -40.74
N ILE A 91 -5.05 -1.58 -39.83
CA ILE A 91 -6.48 -1.50 -39.50
C ILE A 91 -6.66 -1.14 -38.03
N GLU A 92 -7.83 -0.62 -37.69
CA GLU A 92 -8.29 -0.56 -36.31
C GLU A 92 -9.40 -1.60 -36.10
N ILE A 93 -9.29 -2.42 -35.05
CA ILE A 93 -10.29 -3.45 -34.74
C ILE A 93 -10.80 -3.36 -33.31
N SER A 94 -12.04 -3.77 -33.06
CA SER A 94 -12.53 -3.84 -31.68
C SER A 94 -11.74 -4.84 -30.85
N VAL A 95 -11.47 -4.52 -29.59
CA VAL A 95 -10.73 -5.40 -28.66
C VAL A 95 -11.36 -6.78 -28.52
N LYS A 96 -12.69 -6.86 -28.63
CA LYS A 96 -13.44 -8.13 -28.61
C LYS A 96 -13.15 -8.98 -29.84
N LEU A 97 -13.15 -8.37 -31.03
CA LEU A 97 -12.77 -9.07 -32.27
C LEU A 97 -11.32 -9.55 -32.20
N PHE A 98 -10.41 -8.69 -31.74
CA PHE A 98 -9.01 -9.05 -31.56
C PHE A 98 -8.84 -10.29 -30.68
N PHE A 99 -9.46 -10.32 -29.49
CA PHE A 99 -9.33 -11.48 -28.59
C PHE A 99 -9.92 -12.76 -29.18
N VAL A 100 -11.07 -12.70 -29.86
CA VAL A 100 -11.65 -13.90 -30.47
C VAL A 100 -10.75 -14.43 -31.60
N LEU A 101 -10.17 -13.54 -32.43
CA LEU A 101 -9.20 -13.95 -33.46
C LEU A 101 -7.94 -14.55 -32.82
N LEU A 102 -7.45 -13.94 -31.74
CA LEU A 102 -6.29 -14.42 -30.99
C LEU A 102 -6.50 -15.84 -30.45
N GLU A 103 -7.71 -16.15 -29.98
CA GLU A 103 -8.09 -17.46 -29.42
C GLU A 103 -8.40 -18.52 -30.47
N LYS A 104 -8.94 -18.13 -31.63
CA LYS A 104 -9.54 -19.07 -32.59
C LYS A 104 -8.75 -19.24 -33.89
N THR A 105 -7.76 -18.39 -34.16
CA THR A 105 -7.01 -18.36 -35.43
C THR A 105 -5.52 -18.18 -35.21
N LYS A 106 -4.69 -18.45 -36.23
CA LYS A 106 -3.29 -17.98 -36.20
C LYS A 106 -3.28 -16.52 -36.59
N VAL A 107 -2.71 -15.64 -35.77
CA VAL A 107 -2.65 -14.21 -36.07
C VAL A 107 -1.24 -13.86 -36.53
N ASP A 108 -1.17 -13.19 -37.68
CA ASP A 108 0.06 -12.63 -38.23
C ASP A 108 -0.06 -11.10 -38.29
N VAL A 109 0.98 -10.39 -37.86
CA VAL A 109 0.99 -8.93 -37.81
C VAL A 109 2.02 -8.42 -38.80
N ASN A 110 1.54 -8.02 -39.98
CA ASN A 110 2.39 -7.53 -41.08
C ASN A 110 2.81 -6.07 -40.84
N GLU A 111 1.85 -5.23 -40.46
CA GLU A 111 2.09 -3.84 -40.07
C GLU A 111 1.39 -3.55 -38.75
N ASN A 112 1.75 -2.42 -38.13
CA ASN A 112 1.09 -1.97 -36.91
C ASN A 112 -0.42 -1.82 -37.14
N PHE A 113 -1.22 -2.31 -36.19
CA PHE A 113 -2.68 -2.17 -36.19
C PHE A 113 -3.10 -1.52 -34.87
N SER A 114 -4.36 -1.10 -34.74
CA SER A 114 -4.89 -0.53 -33.50
C SER A 114 -6.06 -1.34 -32.94
N ILE A 115 -6.22 -1.33 -31.62
CA ILE A 115 -7.41 -1.84 -30.93
C ILE A 115 -8.22 -0.69 -30.31
N THR A 116 -9.54 -0.83 -30.37
CA THR A 116 -10.49 0.14 -29.80
C THR A 116 -11.56 -0.56 -28.95
N GLU A 117 -12.33 0.22 -28.21
CA GLU A 117 -13.43 -0.27 -27.40
C GLU A 117 -14.47 -0.99 -28.28
N HIS A 118 -15.01 -2.10 -27.79
CA HIS A 118 -16.07 -2.81 -28.49
C HIS A 118 -17.43 -2.18 -28.19
N ILE A 119 -18.08 -1.66 -29.23
CA ILE A 119 -19.45 -1.14 -29.18
C ILE A 119 -20.32 -2.05 -30.05
N GLY A 120 -21.24 -2.80 -29.44
CA GLY A 120 -21.90 -3.95 -30.09
C GLY A 120 -22.68 -3.65 -31.38
N ASN A 121 -23.10 -2.40 -31.59
CA ASN A 121 -23.86 -1.98 -32.78
C ASN A 121 -23.02 -1.21 -33.82
N GLU A 122 -21.74 -0.97 -33.53
CA GLU A 122 -20.84 -0.25 -34.43
C GLU A 122 -19.92 -1.19 -35.20
N ASP A 123 -19.34 -0.68 -36.27
CA ASP A 123 -18.36 -1.40 -37.07
C ASP A 123 -17.11 -1.74 -36.26
N CYS A 124 -16.80 -3.02 -36.23
CA CYS A 124 -15.70 -3.58 -35.47
C CYS A 124 -14.35 -3.52 -36.20
N ILE A 125 -14.32 -3.06 -37.45
CA ILE A 125 -13.11 -2.82 -38.25
C ILE A 125 -13.19 -1.40 -38.82
N ARG A 126 -12.09 -0.64 -38.74
CA ARG A 126 -12.00 0.75 -39.21
C ARG A 126 -10.66 1.01 -39.86
N GLU A 127 -10.56 2.15 -40.54
CA GLU A 127 -9.28 2.65 -41.04
C GLU A 127 -8.38 3.04 -39.87
N SER A 128 -7.11 2.72 -39.99
CA SER A 128 -6.11 3.15 -39.03
C SER A 128 -6.11 4.67 -38.91
N GLY A 129 -6.18 5.18 -37.67
CA GLY A 129 -6.17 6.62 -37.40
C GLY A 129 -7.56 7.30 -37.44
N MET A 130 -8.63 6.62 -37.86
CA MET A 130 -10.00 7.14 -37.78
C MET A 130 -10.74 6.80 -36.47
N GLY A 131 -10.06 6.16 -35.53
CA GLY A 131 -10.64 5.78 -34.25
C GLY A 131 -11.09 6.96 -33.41
N ARG A 132 -12.27 6.83 -32.81
CA ARG A 132 -12.61 7.60 -31.61
C ARG A 132 -11.52 7.28 -30.59
N ASN A 133 -10.83 8.27 -30.02
CA ASN A 133 -9.82 8.09 -28.98
C ASN A 133 -10.45 7.60 -27.65
N ASN A 134 -11.34 6.61 -27.73
CA ASN A 134 -12.08 6.03 -26.63
C ASN A 134 -11.11 5.15 -25.82
N PRO A 135 -10.95 5.41 -24.52
CA PRO A 135 -10.06 4.63 -23.70
C PRO A 135 -10.51 3.17 -23.56
N VAL A 136 -9.64 2.23 -23.89
CA VAL A 136 -9.84 0.78 -23.80
C VAL A 136 -9.48 0.29 -22.39
N CYS A 137 -10.31 -0.61 -21.86
CA CYS A 137 -10.00 -1.39 -20.65
C CYS A 137 -9.68 -2.84 -21.05
N LEU A 138 -8.47 -3.29 -20.78
CA LEU A 138 -8.05 -4.68 -21.02
C LEU A 138 -8.26 -5.49 -19.75
N ARG A 139 -9.43 -6.13 -19.61
CA ARG A 139 -9.76 -6.95 -18.43
C ARG A 139 -10.01 -8.41 -18.81
N ARG A 140 -9.24 -9.33 -18.21
CA ARG A 140 -9.41 -10.78 -18.36
C ARG A 140 -8.95 -11.53 -17.10
N ASN A 141 -9.75 -12.50 -16.71
CA ASN A 141 -9.54 -13.41 -15.57
C ASN A 141 -9.62 -14.89 -15.97
N GLU A 142 -9.69 -15.18 -17.28
CA GLU A 142 -9.84 -16.52 -17.83
C GLU A 142 -8.51 -17.01 -18.43
N VAL A 143 -8.30 -18.33 -18.36
CA VAL A 143 -7.17 -19.01 -19.00
C VAL A 143 -7.30 -18.88 -20.51
N VAL A 144 -6.25 -18.41 -21.15
CA VAL A 144 -6.20 -18.27 -22.60
C VAL A 144 -5.67 -19.52 -23.29
N SER A 145 -6.12 -19.76 -24.52
CA SER A 145 -5.65 -20.93 -25.26
C SER A 145 -4.14 -20.87 -25.52
N ARG A 146 -3.53 -22.05 -25.67
CA ARG A 146 -2.13 -22.19 -26.14
C ARG A 146 -1.91 -21.51 -27.49
N LEU A 147 -2.94 -21.41 -28.33
CA LEU A 147 -2.89 -20.71 -29.61
C LEU A 147 -2.74 -19.20 -29.40
N ALA A 148 -3.55 -18.62 -28.51
CA ALA A 148 -3.46 -17.19 -28.17
C ALA A 148 -2.07 -16.82 -27.64
N MET A 149 -1.50 -17.67 -26.77
CA MET A 149 -0.14 -17.47 -26.26
C MET A 149 0.92 -17.46 -27.37
N LYS A 150 0.88 -18.44 -28.27
CA LYS A 150 1.78 -18.50 -29.44
C LYS A 150 1.61 -17.30 -30.37
N ASN A 151 0.38 -16.82 -30.53
CA ASN A 151 0.12 -15.62 -31.31
C ASN A 151 0.78 -14.39 -30.67
N ILE A 152 0.61 -14.17 -29.35
CA ILE A 152 1.24 -13.06 -28.63
C ILE A 152 2.77 -13.12 -28.73
N GLU A 153 3.35 -14.30 -28.56
CA GLU A 153 4.79 -14.51 -28.62
C GLU A 153 5.38 -14.00 -29.95
N ARG A 154 4.72 -14.33 -31.07
CA ARG A 154 5.13 -13.96 -32.43
C ARG A 154 4.95 -12.48 -32.77
N MET A 155 4.06 -11.77 -32.07
CA MET A 155 3.78 -10.37 -32.39
C MET A 155 5.00 -9.47 -32.15
N PRO A 156 5.29 -8.50 -33.02
CA PRO A 156 6.34 -7.52 -32.75
C PRO A 156 6.01 -6.65 -31.53
N SER A 157 7.03 -6.13 -30.84
CA SER A 157 6.83 -5.12 -29.79
C SER A 157 6.25 -3.82 -30.35
N ASN A 158 5.45 -3.11 -29.55
CA ASN A 158 4.80 -1.85 -29.94
C ASN A 158 3.95 -1.93 -31.23
N SER A 159 3.47 -3.12 -31.60
CA SER A 159 2.70 -3.36 -32.83
C SER A 159 1.20 -3.05 -32.70
N ILE A 160 0.70 -3.03 -31.46
CA ILE A 160 -0.72 -2.85 -31.16
C ILE A 160 -0.96 -1.43 -30.63
N GLY A 161 -1.42 -0.53 -31.48
CA GLY A 161 -1.83 0.81 -31.08
C GLY A 161 -3.11 0.79 -30.23
N CYS A 162 -3.16 1.55 -29.15
CA CYS A 162 -4.37 1.67 -28.33
C CYS A 162 -4.39 2.99 -27.55
N VAL A 163 -5.55 3.36 -27.01
CA VAL A 163 -5.68 4.40 -25.98
C VAL A 163 -6.07 3.66 -24.71
N LEU A 164 -5.16 3.45 -23.77
CA LEU A 164 -5.43 2.63 -22.58
C LEU A 164 -5.96 3.49 -21.44
N ARG A 165 -7.02 3.00 -20.77
CA ARG A 165 -7.42 3.50 -19.45
C ARG A 165 -6.91 2.61 -18.35
N GLU A 166 -7.13 1.30 -18.50
CA GLU A 166 -6.94 0.33 -17.44
C GLU A 166 -6.55 -1.04 -18.00
N ILE A 167 -5.71 -1.74 -17.26
CA ILE A 167 -5.34 -3.13 -17.52
C ILE A 167 -5.59 -3.92 -16.24
N GLY A 168 -6.35 -5.01 -16.35
CA GLY A 168 -6.64 -5.95 -15.27
C GLY A 168 -6.52 -7.38 -15.78
N LEU A 169 -5.35 -7.99 -15.63
CA LEU A 169 -5.06 -9.32 -16.14
C LEU A 169 -4.69 -10.25 -14.98
N GLU A 170 -5.52 -11.25 -14.74
CA GLU A 170 -5.39 -12.14 -13.59
C GLU A 170 -5.33 -13.61 -14.05
N LYS A 171 -4.36 -14.38 -13.54
CA LYS A 171 -4.19 -15.82 -13.80
C LYS A 171 -4.16 -16.17 -15.29
N THR A 172 -3.45 -15.37 -16.08
CA THR A 172 -3.48 -15.52 -17.54
C THR A 172 -2.16 -15.13 -18.18
N GLY A 173 -1.73 -15.93 -19.17
CA GLY A 173 -0.56 -15.60 -19.98
C GLY A 173 -0.76 -14.41 -20.93
N LEU A 174 -1.99 -13.86 -21.02
CA LEU A 174 -2.24 -12.59 -21.71
C LEU A 174 -1.42 -11.44 -21.15
N ILE A 175 -0.90 -11.54 -19.92
CA ILE A 175 0.01 -10.53 -19.36
C ILE A 175 1.17 -10.24 -20.34
N ASN A 176 1.64 -11.24 -21.08
CA ASN A 176 2.69 -11.10 -22.11
C ASN A 176 2.32 -10.20 -23.30
N ILE A 177 1.09 -9.71 -23.39
CA ILE A 177 0.70 -8.70 -24.38
C ILE A 177 1.27 -7.32 -24.06
N LEU A 178 1.63 -7.03 -22.80
CA LEU A 178 2.06 -5.69 -22.37
C LEU A 178 3.17 -5.09 -23.26
N PRO A 179 4.27 -5.80 -23.58
CA PRO A 179 5.33 -5.25 -24.43
C PRO A 179 4.96 -5.11 -25.91
N LYS A 180 3.76 -5.56 -26.31
CA LYS A 180 3.22 -5.47 -27.67
C LYS A 180 2.33 -4.23 -27.84
N LEU A 181 1.86 -3.64 -26.75
CA LEU A 181 1.00 -2.48 -26.73
C LEU A 181 1.80 -1.19 -26.96
N ARG A 182 1.22 -0.28 -27.75
CA ARG A 182 1.70 1.08 -27.98
C ARG A 182 0.57 2.04 -27.63
N ASN A 183 0.58 2.56 -26.40
CA ASN A 183 -0.40 3.53 -25.95
C ASN A 183 -0.18 4.88 -26.66
N LYS A 184 -1.21 5.39 -27.34
CA LYS A 184 -1.22 6.72 -27.97
C LYS A 184 -1.40 7.83 -26.93
N LYS A 185 -1.94 7.50 -25.75
CA LYS A 185 -2.05 8.41 -24.61
C LYS A 185 -0.87 8.17 -23.68
N ASP A 186 -0.36 9.24 -23.09
CA ASP A 186 0.77 9.18 -22.16
C ASP A 186 0.38 8.62 -20.78
N ARG A 187 -0.92 8.58 -20.44
CA ARG A 187 -1.40 8.23 -19.09
C ARG A 187 -2.34 7.03 -19.07
N VAL A 188 -2.09 6.11 -18.14
CA VAL A 188 -2.92 4.96 -17.76
C VAL A 188 -3.34 5.11 -16.31
N ASP A 189 -4.62 4.87 -16.01
CA ASP A 189 -5.16 5.05 -14.66
C ASP A 189 -4.76 3.88 -13.75
N VAL A 190 -4.94 2.64 -14.19
CA VAL A 190 -4.69 1.45 -13.35
C VAL A 190 -4.07 0.31 -14.16
N ILE A 191 -3.04 -0.34 -13.60
CA ILE A 191 -2.53 -1.63 -14.08
C ILE A 191 -2.57 -2.61 -12.90
N LYS A 192 -3.42 -3.64 -12.99
CA LYS A 192 -3.51 -4.73 -12.02
C LYS A 192 -3.15 -6.04 -12.68
N LEU A 193 -2.06 -6.66 -12.24
CA LEU A 193 -1.58 -7.94 -12.77
C LEU A 193 -1.44 -8.94 -11.64
N PHE A 194 -2.07 -10.10 -11.81
CA PHE A 194 -1.92 -11.23 -10.90
C PHE A 194 -1.46 -12.47 -11.66
N ALA A 195 -0.31 -13.03 -11.28
CA ALA A 195 0.22 -14.24 -11.89
C ALA A 195 0.55 -15.28 -10.82
N SER A 196 -0.24 -16.35 -10.77
CA SER A 196 -0.01 -17.51 -9.89
C SER A 196 1.02 -18.51 -10.42
N GLU A 197 1.42 -18.39 -11.69
CA GLU A 197 2.35 -19.30 -12.36
C GLU A 197 3.38 -18.49 -13.14
N GLU A 198 4.62 -18.97 -13.17
CA GLU A 198 5.73 -18.30 -13.86
C GLU A 198 5.45 -18.15 -15.37
N GLU A 199 4.80 -19.14 -15.99
CA GLU A 199 4.45 -19.12 -17.41
C GLU A 199 3.58 -17.93 -17.82
N HIS A 200 2.80 -17.37 -16.88
CA HIS A 200 1.97 -16.20 -17.15
C HIS A 200 2.80 -14.95 -17.49
N VAL A 201 4.04 -14.87 -17.03
CA VAL A 201 4.94 -13.71 -17.21
C VAL A 201 6.27 -14.06 -17.88
N ALA A 202 6.53 -15.34 -18.16
CA ALA A 202 7.79 -15.83 -18.72
C ALA A 202 8.21 -15.07 -19.98
N GLY A 203 7.27 -14.76 -20.88
CA GLY A 203 7.53 -14.01 -22.11
C GLY A 203 7.96 -12.56 -21.86
N ILE A 204 7.58 -11.94 -20.73
CA ILE A 204 8.09 -10.63 -20.29
C ILE A 204 9.47 -10.78 -19.66
N LEU A 205 9.63 -11.73 -18.74
CA LEU A 205 10.86 -11.91 -17.96
C LEU A 205 12.06 -12.37 -18.81
N ALA A 206 11.80 -13.12 -19.90
CA ALA A 206 12.80 -13.55 -20.85
C ALA A 206 13.33 -12.43 -21.77
N ARG A 207 12.73 -11.24 -21.75
CA ARG A 207 13.16 -10.11 -22.61
C ARG A 207 14.43 -9.47 -22.07
N ASP A 208 15.39 -9.19 -22.94
CA ASP A 208 16.57 -8.39 -22.57
C ASP A 208 16.24 -6.90 -22.50
N GLN A 209 15.45 -6.40 -23.45
CA GLN A 209 15.10 -4.97 -23.52
C GLN A 209 13.88 -4.64 -22.65
N PRO A 210 13.96 -3.58 -21.82
CA PRO A 210 12.81 -3.09 -21.08
C PRO A 210 11.75 -2.54 -22.03
N PHE A 211 10.50 -2.44 -21.56
CA PHE A 211 9.40 -1.85 -22.31
C PHE A 211 8.81 -0.65 -21.57
N CYS A 212 8.23 0.27 -22.32
CA CYS A 212 7.61 1.48 -21.76
C CYS A 212 6.27 1.13 -21.09
N VAL A 213 6.03 1.71 -19.92
CA VAL A 213 4.82 1.49 -19.12
C VAL A 213 3.93 2.72 -19.08
N TRP A 214 4.32 3.78 -19.81
CA TRP A 214 3.61 5.05 -19.81
C TRP A 214 3.61 5.68 -18.40
N ARG A 215 2.88 6.77 -18.21
CA ARG A 215 2.60 7.32 -16.88
C ARG A 215 1.42 6.59 -16.27
N VAL A 216 1.65 5.84 -15.20
CA VAL A 216 0.63 5.04 -14.51
C VAL A 216 0.26 5.73 -13.20
N ARG A 217 -1.04 5.87 -12.93
CA ARG A 217 -1.47 6.34 -11.61
C ARG A 217 -1.30 5.22 -10.58
N ASP A 218 -1.95 4.08 -10.75
CA ASP A 218 -1.87 2.97 -9.79
C ASP A 218 -1.44 1.66 -10.45
N MET A 219 -0.38 1.03 -9.93
CA MET A 219 0.13 -0.27 -10.40
C MET A 219 0.15 -1.28 -9.27
N PHE A 220 -0.59 -2.38 -9.43
CA PHE A 220 -0.70 -3.48 -8.49
C PHE A 220 -0.18 -4.76 -9.14
N LEU A 221 0.90 -5.33 -8.60
CA LEU A 221 1.53 -6.54 -9.09
C LEU A 221 1.55 -7.60 -7.99
N GLU A 222 0.93 -8.75 -8.26
CA GLU A 222 0.80 -9.82 -7.27
C GLU A 222 1.27 -11.18 -7.83
N GLY A 223 1.98 -11.93 -7.01
CA GLY A 223 2.59 -13.21 -7.38
C GLY A 223 3.80 -13.03 -8.30
N TYR A 224 3.96 -13.91 -9.30
CA TYR A 224 5.02 -13.79 -10.31
C TYR A 224 4.95 -12.46 -11.09
N ALA A 225 3.80 -11.77 -11.09
CA ALA A 225 3.63 -10.48 -11.77
C ALA A 225 4.51 -9.38 -11.16
N VAL A 226 4.91 -9.51 -9.89
CA VAL A 226 5.89 -8.61 -9.25
C VAL A 226 7.14 -8.48 -10.10
N GLY A 227 7.54 -9.56 -10.79
CA GLY A 227 8.72 -9.55 -11.65
C GLY A 227 8.67 -8.63 -12.85
N VAL A 228 7.47 -8.26 -13.30
CA VAL A 228 7.27 -7.33 -14.42
C VAL A 228 7.95 -5.99 -14.13
N VAL A 229 8.02 -5.57 -12.86
CA VAL A 229 8.67 -4.32 -12.44
C VAL A 229 10.14 -4.22 -12.88
N THR A 230 10.82 -5.36 -13.06
CA THR A 230 12.23 -5.41 -13.47
C THR A 230 12.46 -5.19 -14.97
N LYS A 231 11.38 -5.16 -15.76
CA LYS A 231 11.42 -5.02 -17.22
C LYS A 231 10.82 -3.71 -17.70
N LEU A 232 10.59 -2.76 -16.80
CA LEU A 232 10.04 -1.44 -17.11
C LEU A 232 11.17 -0.47 -17.50
N SER A 233 10.93 0.37 -18.51
CA SER A 233 11.88 1.39 -18.98
C SER A 233 11.92 2.61 -18.03
N ARG A 234 13.07 3.28 -17.92
CA ARG A 234 13.25 4.51 -17.14
C ARG A 234 12.76 5.76 -17.87
N GLU A 235 12.94 5.78 -19.19
CA GLU A 235 12.66 6.97 -19.99
C GLU A 235 11.16 7.25 -20.04
N ASP A 236 10.76 8.46 -19.63
CA ASP A 236 9.39 8.99 -19.66
C ASP A 236 8.31 8.18 -18.94
N SER A 237 8.70 7.24 -18.07
CA SER A 237 7.77 6.47 -17.24
C SER A 237 7.68 7.06 -15.83
N GLU A 238 6.47 7.15 -15.29
CA GLU A 238 6.19 7.60 -13.93
C GLU A 238 5.08 6.72 -13.34
N ILE A 239 5.21 6.30 -12.08
CA ILE A 239 4.17 5.53 -11.38
C ILE A 239 3.79 6.31 -10.13
N LYS A 240 2.54 6.75 -9.98
CA LYS A 240 2.16 7.47 -8.76
C LYS A 240 2.13 6.52 -7.55
N CYS A 241 1.54 5.33 -7.70
CA CYS A 241 1.42 4.31 -6.66
C CYS A 241 1.86 2.93 -7.18
N LEU A 242 2.86 2.32 -6.55
CA LEU A 242 3.35 0.98 -6.85
C LEU A 242 3.12 0.04 -5.66
N ASP A 243 2.33 -1.00 -5.88
CA ASP A 243 2.00 -2.03 -4.90
C ASP A 243 2.52 -3.39 -5.41
N LEU A 244 3.38 -4.03 -4.62
CA LEU A 244 3.96 -5.34 -4.90
C LEU A 244 3.61 -6.30 -3.76
N SER A 245 2.96 -7.41 -4.08
CA SER A 245 2.62 -8.45 -3.10
C SER A 245 3.06 -9.84 -3.58
N ALA A 246 3.77 -10.58 -2.72
CA ALA A 246 4.23 -11.93 -3.03
C ALA A 246 4.12 -12.85 -1.82
N SER A 247 3.13 -13.73 -1.82
CA SER A 247 2.85 -14.68 -0.72
C SER A 247 3.76 -15.92 -0.70
N GLU A 248 4.35 -16.28 -1.84
CA GLU A 248 5.26 -17.43 -1.99
C GLU A 248 6.67 -16.97 -2.39
N LYS A 249 7.69 -17.70 -1.93
CA LYS A 249 9.10 -17.36 -2.16
C LYS A 249 9.45 -17.41 -3.64
N GLU A 250 8.86 -18.38 -4.34
CA GLU A 250 9.08 -18.71 -5.73
C GLU A 250 8.73 -17.52 -6.64
N HIS A 251 7.70 -16.74 -6.29
CA HIS A 251 7.26 -15.55 -7.01
C HIS A 251 8.38 -14.52 -7.26
N VAL A 252 9.35 -14.42 -6.36
CA VAL A 252 10.39 -13.38 -6.39
C VAL A 252 11.82 -13.93 -6.39
N SER A 253 12.03 -15.19 -6.03
CA SER A 253 13.36 -15.77 -5.79
C SER A 253 14.32 -15.63 -6.99
N ALA A 254 13.86 -15.96 -8.20
CA ALA A 254 14.64 -15.86 -9.43
C ALA A 254 15.07 -14.42 -9.75
N ILE A 255 14.31 -13.45 -9.25
CA ILE A 255 14.49 -12.02 -9.54
C ILE A 255 15.42 -11.40 -8.51
N LEU A 256 15.21 -11.71 -7.23
CA LEU A 256 16.07 -11.28 -6.14
C LEU A 256 17.48 -11.88 -6.23
N ALA A 257 17.64 -13.05 -6.86
CA ALA A 257 18.94 -13.66 -7.10
C ALA A 257 19.83 -12.92 -8.13
N LYS A 258 19.26 -12.02 -8.96
CA LYS A 258 20.02 -11.27 -9.96
C LYS A 258 20.61 -10.01 -9.32
N ASP A 259 21.90 -9.73 -9.52
CA ASP A 259 22.58 -8.55 -8.94
C ASP A 259 22.24 -7.22 -9.61
N ASN A 260 21.40 -7.22 -10.64
CA ASN A 260 21.01 -6.00 -11.32
C ASN A 260 20.03 -5.21 -10.45
N PRO A 261 20.37 -3.97 -10.02
CA PRO A 261 19.40 -3.12 -9.35
C PRO A 261 18.24 -2.85 -10.31
N PHE A 262 17.02 -2.79 -9.78
CA PHE A 262 15.92 -2.40 -10.65
C PHE A 262 16.07 -0.93 -10.97
N SER A 263 16.03 -0.62 -12.26
CA SER A 263 16.01 0.73 -12.76
C SER A 263 14.65 1.32 -12.43
N VAL A 264 14.53 1.90 -11.24
CA VAL A 264 13.24 2.38 -10.74
C VAL A 264 12.76 3.50 -11.67
N VAL A 265 11.58 3.28 -12.25
CA VAL A 265 10.69 4.32 -12.76
C VAL A 265 10.51 5.38 -11.66
N ARG A 266 10.29 6.67 -11.98
CA ARG A 266 9.98 7.66 -10.94
C ARG A 266 8.69 7.25 -10.25
N VAL A 267 8.74 6.96 -8.94
CA VAL A 267 7.58 6.48 -8.19
C VAL A 267 7.36 7.29 -6.92
N ASN A 268 6.13 7.77 -6.70
CA ASN A 268 5.81 8.64 -5.57
C ASN A 268 5.48 7.83 -4.30
N SER A 269 4.72 6.74 -4.42
CA SER A 269 4.32 5.88 -3.28
C SER A 269 4.59 4.42 -3.57
N MET A 270 5.09 3.69 -2.57
CA MET A 270 5.38 2.24 -2.65
C MET A 270 4.85 1.47 -1.47
N PHE A 271 4.32 0.29 -1.76
CA PHE A 271 3.79 -0.66 -0.80
C PHE A 271 4.35 -2.04 -1.16
N PHE A 272 5.15 -2.64 -0.27
CA PHE A 272 5.68 -3.99 -0.47
C PHE A 272 5.16 -4.93 0.62
N GLU A 273 4.55 -6.02 0.20
CA GLU A 273 3.94 -7.01 1.08
C GLU A 273 4.60 -8.39 0.95
N ASP A 274 4.83 -9.03 2.08
CA ASP A 274 5.37 -10.38 2.21
C ASP A 274 6.74 -10.51 1.50
N TYR A 275 6.96 -11.53 0.66
CA TYR A 275 8.25 -11.73 -0.01
C TYR A 275 8.63 -10.55 -0.93
N ALA A 276 7.68 -9.69 -1.31
CA ALA A 276 7.97 -8.49 -2.07
C ALA A 276 8.79 -7.46 -1.27
N VAL A 277 8.81 -7.53 0.07
CA VAL A 277 9.72 -6.73 0.91
C VAL A 277 11.19 -6.92 0.49
N GLY A 278 11.54 -8.10 -0.05
CA GLY A 278 12.86 -8.38 -0.62
C GLY A 278 13.31 -7.40 -1.72
N PHE A 279 12.37 -6.73 -2.41
CA PHE A 279 12.69 -5.73 -3.43
C PHE A 279 13.37 -4.49 -2.87
N ILE A 280 13.32 -4.26 -1.54
CA ILE A 280 14.10 -3.19 -0.91
C ILE A 280 15.60 -3.31 -1.21
N THR A 281 16.10 -4.56 -1.35
CA THR A 281 17.50 -4.85 -1.64
C THR A 281 17.94 -4.44 -3.05
N LYS A 282 16.97 -4.20 -3.93
CA LYS A 282 17.21 -3.86 -5.33
C LYS A 282 17.00 -2.37 -5.61
N LEU A 283 16.57 -1.58 -4.60
CA LEU A 283 16.43 -0.13 -4.71
C LEU A 283 17.82 0.52 -4.85
N SER A 284 18.07 1.22 -5.95
CA SER A 284 19.24 2.10 -6.10
C SER A 284 18.73 3.55 -6.14
N ARG A 285 18.83 4.27 -5.01
CA ARG A 285 18.11 5.54 -4.82
C ARG A 285 18.90 6.66 -4.16
N GLU A 286 20.07 6.97 -4.71
CA GLU A 286 20.62 8.30 -4.48
C GLU A 286 19.74 9.32 -5.24
N GLY A 287 19.07 10.22 -4.51
CA GLY A 287 18.34 11.37 -5.06
C GLY A 287 16.84 11.20 -5.36
N CYS A 288 16.20 10.06 -5.05
CA CYS A 288 14.75 9.91 -5.24
C CYS A 288 13.95 10.46 -4.05
N GLU A 289 12.89 11.20 -4.36
CA GLU A 289 11.88 11.68 -3.41
C GLU A 289 10.65 10.78 -3.45
N ILE A 290 10.26 10.27 -2.28
CA ILE A 290 9.16 9.33 -2.08
C ILE A 290 8.22 9.95 -1.06
N GLU A 291 6.95 10.07 -1.43
CA GLU A 291 5.91 10.57 -0.54
C GLU A 291 5.56 9.52 0.52
N ARG A 292 5.40 8.25 0.12
CA ARG A 292 5.01 7.17 1.02
C ARG A 292 5.75 5.86 0.75
N PHE A 293 6.25 5.22 1.79
CA PHE A 293 6.96 3.94 1.73
C PHE A 293 6.47 2.99 2.83
N ASP A 294 5.73 1.95 2.43
CA ASP A 294 5.08 1.01 3.33
C ASP A 294 5.65 -0.40 3.12
N LEU A 295 5.98 -1.09 4.22
CA LEU A 295 6.42 -2.48 4.23
C LEU A 295 5.53 -3.29 5.18
N SER A 296 5.08 -4.45 4.75
CA SER A 296 4.33 -5.38 5.60
C SER A 296 4.80 -6.81 5.36
N ALA A 297 4.90 -7.61 6.41
CA ALA A 297 5.19 -9.03 6.26
C ALA A 297 4.47 -9.86 7.33
N SER A 298 3.67 -10.83 6.86
CA SER A 298 2.87 -11.69 7.73
C SER A 298 3.65 -12.84 8.37
N LYS A 299 4.82 -13.21 7.83
CA LYS A 299 5.68 -14.30 8.31
C LYS A 299 7.17 -13.92 8.35
N LYS A 300 7.92 -14.54 9.27
CA LYS A 300 9.38 -14.37 9.40
C LYS A 300 10.16 -14.63 8.11
N GLU A 301 9.76 -15.66 7.37
CA GLU A 301 10.42 -16.09 6.12
C GLU A 301 10.38 -15.04 5.02
N HIS A 302 9.37 -14.15 5.01
CA HIS A 302 9.20 -13.10 4.01
C HIS A 302 10.33 -12.06 4.04
N VAL A 303 10.92 -11.82 5.22
CA VAL A 303 11.98 -10.82 5.42
C VAL A 303 13.38 -11.42 5.55
N ALA A 304 13.50 -12.75 5.61
CA ALA A 304 14.75 -13.45 5.88
C ALA A 304 15.87 -13.08 4.90
N ALA A 305 15.54 -12.90 3.61
CA ALA A 305 16.50 -12.50 2.59
C ALA A 305 17.09 -11.09 2.84
N VAL A 306 16.26 -10.17 3.35
CA VAL A 306 16.67 -8.79 3.63
C VAL A 306 17.54 -8.74 4.88
N LEU A 307 17.13 -9.44 5.94
CA LEU A 307 17.85 -9.50 7.22
C LEU A 307 19.22 -10.18 7.09
N GLY A 308 19.29 -11.23 6.26
CA GLY A 308 20.54 -11.94 5.96
C GLY A 308 21.55 -11.12 5.14
N HIS A 309 21.17 -9.94 4.65
CA HIS A 309 22.08 -9.09 3.90
C HIS A 309 22.97 -8.25 4.86
N ASN A 310 24.27 -8.20 4.58
CA ASN A 310 25.24 -7.50 5.45
C ASN A 310 25.24 -5.97 5.31
N ARG A 311 24.56 -5.42 4.30
CA ARG A 311 24.54 -3.98 4.01
C ARG A 311 23.20 -3.36 4.37
N ASN A 312 23.23 -2.09 4.76
CA ASN A 312 22.02 -1.29 4.89
C ASN A 312 21.56 -0.79 3.51
N PHE A 313 20.27 -0.54 3.37
CA PHE A 313 19.61 -0.08 2.14
C PHE A 313 19.20 1.37 2.31
N CYS A 314 19.65 2.23 1.39
CA CYS A 314 19.17 3.60 1.32
C CYS A 314 17.85 3.64 0.56
N VAL A 315 16.76 4.03 1.23
CA VAL A 315 15.44 4.16 0.59
C VAL A 315 15.24 5.54 -0.06
N GLY A 316 16.18 6.47 0.11
CA GLY A 316 16.13 7.82 -0.44
C GLY A 316 15.51 8.84 0.54
N ARG A 317 14.82 9.85 -0.01
CA ARG A 317 14.12 10.90 0.75
C ARG A 317 12.65 10.50 0.93
N VAL A 318 12.26 10.03 2.11
CA VAL A 318 10.92 9.47 2.38
C VAL A 318 10.13 10.34 3.33
N LYS A 319 9.02 10.93 2.87
CA LYS A 319 8.17 11.79 3.70
C LYS A 319 7.39 10.99 4.75
N TRP A 320 6.68 9.93 4.35
CA TRP A 320 5.94 9.04 5.25
C TRP A 320 6.42 7.60 5.11
N MET A 321 6.69 6.93 6.22
CA MET A 321 7.13 5.54 6.24
C MET A 321 6.32 4.74 7.26
N ARG A 322 5.80 3.59 6.83
CA ARG A 322 5.08 2.65 7.70
C ARG A 322 5.65 1.24 7.57
N ILE A 323 5.91 0.58 8.68
CA ILE A 323 6.44 -0.78 8.68
C ILE A 323 5.65 -1.64 9.68
N ASP A 324 5.03 -2.70 9.17
CA ASP A 324 4.10 -3.53 9.91
C ASP A 324 4.60 -4.99 10.07
N ASP A 325 4.32 -5.55 11.25
CA ASP A 325 4.56 -6.95 11.62
C ASP A 325 6.01 -7.42 11.40
N TYR A 326 6.26 -8.57 10.76
CA TYR A 326 7.63 -9.07 10.59
C TYR A 326 8.52 -8.12 9.78
N ALA A 327 7.93 -7.19 9.01
CA ALA A 327 8.70 -6.17 8.31
C ALA A 327 9.36 -5.19 9.29
N VAL A 328 8.87 -5.06 10.52
CA VAL A 328 9.49 -4.20 11.55
C VAL A 328 10.96 -4.55 11.72
N GLY A 329 11.32 -5.84 11.72
CA GLY A 329 12.73 -6.28 11.77
C GLY A 329 13.63 -5.69 10.68
N VAL A 330 13.08 -5.36 9.51
CA VAL A 330 13.82 -4.79 8.37
C VAL A 330 14.29 -3.36 8.67
N VAL A 331 13.70 -2.65 9.64
CA VAL A 331 14.07 -1.28 10.00
C VAL A 331 15.56 -1.14 10.32
N THR A 332 16.18 -2.18 10.89
CA THR A 332 17.62 -2.20 11.24
C THR A 332 18.53 -2.13 10.03
N LYS A 333 18.00 -2.46 8.85
CA LYS A 333 18.68 -2.42 7.56
C LYS A 333 18.34 -1.18 6.75
N ILE A 334 17.38 -0.35 7.14
CA ILE A 334 16.97 0.83 6.39
C ILE A 334 17.80 2.04 6.82
N ARG A 335 18.23 2.85 5.85
CA ARG A 335 18.74 4.21 6.07
C ARG A 335 17.99 5.17 5.15
N VAL A 336 17.73 6.36 5.64
CA VAL A 336 17.32 7.50 4.81
C VAL A 336 18.52 8.40 4.56
N HIS A 337 18.40 9.30 3.59
CA HIS A 337 19.43 10.28 3.29
C HIS A 337 19.69 11.21 4.49
N GLU A 338 20.96 11.49 4.83
CA GLU A 338 21.37 12.22 6.05
C GLU A 338 20.73 13.61 6.17
N ASP A 339 20.58 14.32 5.05
CA ASP A 339 19.97 15.66 5.00
C ASP A 339 18.43 15.66 4.98
N TYR A 340 17.77 14.51 5.16
CA TYR A 340 16.32 14.40 5.04
C TYR A 340 15.66 14.05 6.37
N GLU A 341 14.58 14.76 6.67
CA GLU A 341 13.75 14.54 7.85
C GLU A 341 12.44 13.86 7.46
N ILE A 342 12.17 12.70 8.06
CA ILE A 342 10.92 11.96 7.86
C ILE A 342 9.79 12.71 8.58
N GLU A 343 8.70 13.01 7.89
CA GLU A 343 7.56 13.71 8.50
C GLU A 343 6.76 12.79 9.42
N ARG A 344 6.61 11.52 9.03
CA ARG A 344 5.90 10.50 9.81
C ARG A 344 6.53 9.12 9.65
N PHE A 345 6.83 8.47 10.77
CA PHE A 345 7.38 7.13 10.82
C PHE A 345 6.57 6.24 11.79
N ASP A 346 5.90 5.25 11.23
CA ASP A 346 5.00 4.36 11.98
C ASP A 346 5.58 2.94 12.01
N LEU A 347 5.68 2.35 13.20
CA LEU A 347 5.98 0.93 13.39
C LEU A 347 4.81 0.26 14.12
N SER A 348 4.30 -0.84 13.59
CA SER A 348 3.25 -1.62 14.23
C SER A 348 3.64 -3.09 14.29
N ALA A 349 3.50 -3.71 15.46
CA ALA A 349 3.72 -5.14 15.61
C ALA A 349 2.64 -5.76 16.49
N SER A 350 1.84 -6.64 15.89
CA SER A 350 0.75 -7.34 16.58
C SER A 350 1.20 -8.50 17.47
N ARG A 351 2.41 -9.04 17.26
CA ARG A 351 2.96 -10.16 18.04
C ARG A 351 4.41 -9.92 18.46
N LYS A 352 4.79 -10.45 19.61
CA LYS A 352 6.17 -10.36 20.14
C LYS A 352 7.24 -10.82 19.14
N GLU A 353 6.94 -11.89 18.43
CA GLU A 353 7.84 -12.50 17.43
C GLU A 353 8.24 -11.56 16.28
N HIS A 354 7.42 -10.54 15.98
CA HIS A 354 7.67 -9.57 14.91
C HIS A 354 8.87 -8.67 15.18
N ILE A 355 9.22 -8.47 16.45
CA ILE A 355 10.34 -7.59 16.87
C ILE A 355 11.55 -8.35 17.42
N THR A 356 11.51 -9.69 17.47
CA THR A 356 12.57 -10.50 18.08
C THR A 356 13.94 -10.20 17.50
N GLU A 357 14.05 -10.06 16.17
CA GLU A 357 15.31 -9.73 15.48
C GLU A 357 15.93 -8.42 16.00
N ILE A 358 15.10 -7.39 16.20
CA ILE A 358 15.56 -6.08 16.70
C ILE A 358 16.06 -6.22 18.13
N LEU A 359 15.31 -6.94 18.97
CA LEU A 359 15.65 -7.11 20.38
C LEU A 359 16.94 -7.93 20.59
N GLU A 360 17.23 -8.86 19.68
CA GLU A 360 18.45 -9.69 19.69
C GLU A 360 19.69 -8.95 19.18
N GLN A 361 19.54 -7.88 18.41
CA GLN A 361 20.67 -7.12 17.88
C GLN A 361 21.45 -6.39 19.00
N GLU A 362 22.78 -6.47 18.96
CA GLU A 362 23.65 -5.78 19.92
C GLU A 362 23.77 -4.28 19.64
N LYS A 363 23.89 -3.91 18.36
CA LYS A 363 24.09 -2.51 17.96
C LYS A 363 22.76 -1.79 17.83
N PRO A 364 22.63 -0.57 18.37
CA PRO A 364 21.46 0.24 18.11
C PRO A 364 21.34 0.56 16.61
N PHE A 365 20.13 0.89 16.17
CA PHE A 365 19.87 1.33 14.80
C PHE A 365 19.35 2.76 14.79
N CYS A 366 19.59 3.48 13.69
CA CYS A 366 19.01 4.80 13.48
C CYS A 366 18.39 4.95 12.10
N VAL A 367 17.23 5.61 12.06
CA VAL A 367 16.47 5.93 10.85
C VAL A 367 16.62 7.41 10.44
N GLY A 368 17.51 8.17 11.11
CA GLY A 368 17.72 9.60 10.88
C GLY A 368 16.78 10.49 11.70
N ARG A 369 16.52 11.71 11.20
CA ARG A 369 15.64 12.70 11.84
C ARG A 369 14.17 12.41 11.53
N VAL A 370 13.32 12.48 12.53
CA VAL A 370 11.89 12.17 12.43
C VAL A 370 11.04 13.23 13.15
N LYS A 371 10.08 13.84 12.45
CA LYS A 371 9.13 14.77 13.10
C LYS A 371 8.16 14.04 14.01
N ARG A 372 7.56 12.94 13.53
CA ARG A 372 6.53 12.18 14.26
C ARG A 372 6.81 10.69 14.15
N MET A 373 7.04 10.04 15.30
CA MET A 373 7.29 8.61 15.38
C MET A 373 6.19 7.93 16.20
N TRP A 374 5.50 6.96 15.61
CA TRP A 374 4.41 6.22 16.25
C TRP A 374 4.78 4.75 16.38
N LEU A 375 4.80 4.24 17.62
CA LEU A 375 5.07 2.82 17.91
C LEU A 375 3.82 2.18 18.52
N LEU A 376 3.25 1.20 17.82
CA LEU A 376 2.01 0.52 18.19
C LEU A 376 2.23 -0.94 18.57
N GLY A 377 1.63 -1.36 19.69
CA GLY A 377 1.66 -2.74 20.15
C GLY A 377 3.03 -3.18 20.61
N TYR A 378 3.49 -4.36 20.18
CA TYR A 378 4.86 -4.83 20.48
C TYR A 378 5.93 -3.90 19.89
N ALA A 379 5.63 -3.07 18.89
CA ALA A 379 6.61 -2.14 18.31
C ALA A 379 7.11 -1.11 19.34
N VAL A 380 6.38 -0.86 20.44
CA VAL A 380 6.88 -0.07 21.57
C VAL A 380 8.22 -0.61 22.09
N GLY A 381 8.44 -1.94 22.05
CA GLY A 381 9.71 -2.57 22.43
C GLY A 381 10.93 -2.12 21.63
N VAL A 382 10.73 -1.64 20.40
CA VAL A 382 11.80 -1.21 19.48
C VAL A 382 12.59 -0.03 20.03
N ILE A 383 11.98 0.81 20.86
CA ILE A 383 12.63 1.97 21.48
C ILE A 383 13.87 1.60 22.30
N THR A 384 13.94 0.36 22.82
CA THR A 384 15.08 -0.15 23.59
C THR A 384 16.35 -0.35 22.76
N LYS A 385 16.25 -0.26 21.43
CA LYS A 385 17.32 -0.57 20.47
C LYS A 385 17.59 0.57 19.48
N MET A 386 16.95 1.71 19.68
CA MET A 386 17.22 2.89 18.87
C MET A 386 18.54 3.55 19.30
N ASP A 387 19.25 4.16 18.35
CA ASP A 387 20.34 5.06 18.68
C ASP A 387 19.77 6.38 19.22
N HIS A 388 20.37 6.91 20.27
CA HIS A 388 19.88 8.12 20.95
C HIS A 388 20.77 9.35 20.69
N GLU A 389 21.96 9.15 20.10
CA GLU A 389 22.86 10.23 19.71
C GLU A 389 22.52 10.73 18.30
N ASP A 390 22.28 9.78 17.38
CA ASP A 390 22.10 10.07 15.95
C ASP A 390 20.62 10.20 15.52
N CYS A 391 19.66 9.75 16.34
CA CYS A 391 18.24 9.89 16.03
C CYS A 391 17.61 11.05 16.80
N GLU A 392 17.03 11.99 16.06
CA GLU A 392 16.25 13.10 16.62
C GLU A 392 14.77 12.88 16.31
N VAL A 393 13.93 12.88 17.35
CA VAL A 393 12.48 12.65 17.24
C VAL A 393 11.74 13.82 17.85
N GLU A 394 11.04 14.63 17.07
CA GLU A 394 10.32 15.79 17.62
C GLU A 394 9.11 15.35 18.47
N ARG A 395 8.27 14.44 17.95
CA ARG A 395 7.13 13.85 18.65
C ARG A 395 7.20 12.33 18.64
N LEU A 396 7.20 11.74 19.83
CA LEU A 396 7.18 10.29 20.04
C LEU A 396 5.84 9.90 20.67
N TRP A 397 5.12 9.00 19.99
CA TRP A 397 3.84 8.47 20.48
C TRP A 397 3.94 6.95 20.63
N LEU A 398 3.78 6.46 21.86
CA LEU A 398 3.81 5.03 22.19
C LEU A 398 2.41 4.58 22.62
N VAL A 399 1.88 3.55 21.96
CA VAL A 399 0.55 3.00 22.24
C VAL A 399 0.65 1.51 22.50
N ALA A 400 0.22 1.08 23.68
CA ALA A 400 0.22 -0.33 24.06
C ALA A 400 -1.11 -0.72 24.72
N SER A 401 -2.01 -1.34 23.95
CA SER A 401 -3.33 -1.77 24.43
C SER A 401 -3.32 -3.03 25.31
N GLU A 402 -2.21 -3.79 25.33
CA GLU A 402 -2.08 -5.02 26.11
C GLU A 402 -0.82 -4.96 26.99
N LYS A 403 -0.89 -5.55 28.19
CA LYS A 403 0.22 -5.60 29.15
C LYS A 403 1.48 -6.25 28.56
N GLU A 404 1.28 -7.25 27.71
CA GLU A 404 2.31 -8.05 27.08
C GLU A 404 3.20 -7.22 26.14
N HIS A 405 2.65 -6.17 25.52
CA HIS A 405 3.37 -5.25 24.64
C HIS A 405 4.58 -4.60 25.33
N VAL A 406 4.45 -4.30 26.62
CA VAL A 406 5.48 -3.60 27.43
C VAL A 406 6.15 -4.49 28.46
N ALA A 407 5.68 -5.72 28.66
CA ALA A 407 6.20 -6.63 29.67
C ALA A 407 7.71 -6.90 29.54
N GLY A 408 8.24 -6.90 28.31
CA GLY A 408 9.68 -7.01 28.04
C GLY A 408 10.48 -5.82 28.57
N ILE A 409 9.98 -4.60 28.34
CA ILE A 409 10.61 -3.35 28.78
C ILE A 409 10.62 -3.26 30.31
N LEU A 410 9.50 -3.57 30.96
CA LEU A 410 9.36 -3.45 32.42
C LEU A 410 10.33 -4.38 33.18
N LYS A 411 10.68 -5.54 32.60
CA LYS A 411 11.64 -6.50 33.17
C LYS A 411 13.09 -6.03 33.08
N GLN A 412 13.42 -5.09 32.19
CA GLN A 412 14.78 -4.59 32.05
C GLN A 412 15.13 -3.68 33.23
N SER A 413 16.37 -3.76 33.72
CA SER A 413 16.86 -2.90 34.80
C SER A 413 17.33 -1.53 34.31
N GLN A 414 17.76 -1.46 33.05
CA GLN A 414 18.34 -0.27 32.44
C GLN A 414 17.26 0.75 32.08
N THR A 415 17.59 2.04 32.23
CA THR A 415 16.78 3.14 31.71
C THR A 415 16.97 3.26 30.20
N ILE A 416 15.88 3.44 29.47
CA ILE A 416 15.88 3.66 28.02
C ILE A 416 16.04 5.16 27.79
N CYS A 417 17.14 5.57 27.17
CA CYS A 417 17.24 6.96 26.74
C CYS A 417 16.26 7.16 25.57
N VAL A 418 15.51 8.24 25.50
CA VAL A 418 14.67 8.54 24.31
C VAL A 418 15.30 9.62 23.42
N GLY A 419 16.53 10.04 23.73
CA GLY A 419 17.23 11.10 23.03
C GLY A 419 16.59 12.47 23.30
N ARG A 420 16.54 13.32 22.26
CA ARG A 420 15.92 14.64 22.28
C ARG A 420 14.50 14.56 21.75
N VAL A 421 13.51 14.58 22.66
CA VAL A 421 12.08 14.56 22.32
C VAL A 421 11.40 15.82 22.85
N LYS A 422 10.65 16.51 21.99
CA LYS A 422 9.85 17.68 22.41
C LYS A 422 8.50 17.27 22.96
N ILE A 423 7.82 16.34 22.29
CA ILE A 423 6.48 15.87 22.66
C ILE A 423 6.53 14.36 22.90
N LEU A 424 6.15 13.94 24.10
CA LEU A 424 6.05 12.53 24.49
C LEU A 424 4.59 12.21 24.83
N ASP A 425 3.97 11.38 23.99
CA ASP A 425 2.62 10.86 24.20
C ASP A 425 2.70 9.37 24.57
N LEU A 426 2.13 8.97 25.70
CA LEU A 426 2.02 7.58 26.12
C LEU A 426 0.55 7.21 26.36
N ASP A 427 0.07 6.19 25.66
CA ASP A 427 -1.31 5.73 25.78
C ASP A 427 -1.37 4.29 26.32
N ASP A 428 -2.35 4.05 27.19
CA ASP A 428 -2.68 2.76 27.80
C ASP A 428 -1.48 2.15 28.56
N TYR A 429 -1.16 0.88 28.37
CA TYR A 429 -0.01 0.25 29.05
C TYR A 429 1.34 0.89 28.68
N ALA A 430 1.44 1.74 27.65
CA ALA A 430 2.67 2.48 27.36
C ALA A 430 2.97 3.50 28.47
N VAL A 431 1.94 3.96 29.18
CA VAL A 431 2.13 4.80 30.37
C VAL A 431 2.97 4.06 31.43
N SER A 432 2.85 2.73 31.50
CA SER A 432 3.55 1.93 32.51
C SER A 432 5.08 1.94 32.38
N ILE A 433 5.60 2.24 31.18
CA ILE A 433 7.04 2.28 30.92
C ILE A 433 7.65 3.65 31.20
N LEU A 434 6.85 4.68 31.54
CA LEU A 434 7.36 6.02 31.84
C LEU A 434 8.53 6.04 32.85
N PRO A 435 8.51 5.27 33.97
CA PRO A 435 9.65 5.23 34.90
C PRO A 435 10.94 4.65 34.31
N LYS A 436 10.84 3.94 33.17
CA LYS A 436 11.98 3.39 32.43
C LYS A 436 12.52 4.36 31.39
N LEU A 437 11.74 5.38 30.99
CA LEU A 437 12.16 6.35 30.00
C LEU A 437 13.02 7.43 30.67
N GLY A 438 14.27 7.50 30.25
CA GLY A 438 15.19 8.58 30.55
C GLY A 438 15.19 9.59 29.43
N VAL A 439 14.82 10.83 29.72
CA VAL A 439 15.09 11.94 28.81
C VAL A 439 16.51 12.45 29.09
N HIS A 440 17.27 12.77 28.06
CA HIS A 440 18.63 13.29 28.22
C HIS A 440 18.62 14.53 29.14
N LYS A 441 19.56 14.61 30.10
CA LYS A 441 19.55 15.60 31.21
C LYS A 441 19.43 17.08 30.78
N ASN A 442 19.86 17.39 29.57
CA ASN A 442 19.82 18.74 28.99
C ASN A 442 18.58 19.00 28.12
N CYS A 443 17.63 18.08 28.08
CA CYS A 443 16.41 18.24 27.31
C CYS A 443 15.26 18.73 28.19
N VAL A 444 14.44 19.57 27.60
CA VAL A 444 13.17 20.00 28.17
C VAL A 444 12.09 19.42 27.27
N VAL A 445 11.21 18.60 27.84
CA VAL A 445 10.02 18.11 27.16
C VAL A 445 9.02 19.25 27.11
N GLU A 446 8.60 19.66 25.91
CA GLU A 446 7.62 20.72 25.72
C GLU A 446 6.21 20.26 26.12
N LEU A 447 5.85 19.01 25.82
CA LEU A 447 4.58 18.41 26.22
C LEU A 447 4.77 16.94 26.61
N LEU A 448 4.36 16.60 27.83
CA LEU A 448 4.17 15.22 28.29
C LEU A 448 2.67 14.95 28.38
N ARG A 449 2.15 14.06 27.52
CA ARG A 449 0.75 13.62 27.55
C ARG A 449 0.67 12.15 27.94
N LEU A 450 -0.09 11.84 28.97
CA LEU A 450 -0.34 10.48 29.42
C LEU A 450 -1.84 10.21 29.38
N TYR A 451 -2.26 9.18 28.65
CA TYR A 451 -3.64 8.72 28.60
C TYR A 451 -3.72 7.27 29.09
N ALA A 452 -4.64 6.99 30.01
CA ALA A 452 -4.91 5.61 30.42
C ALA A 452 -6.40 5.40 30.63
N ASP A 453 -7.00 4.56 29.79
CA ASP A 453 -8.43 4.25 29.87
C ASP A 453 -8.80 3.37 31.09
N GLU A 454 -7.91 2.44 31.45
CA GLU A 454 -8.12 1.47 32.53
C GLU A 454 -7.11 1.62 33.68
N LYS A 455 -7.49 1.21 34.89
CA LYS A 455 -6.63 1.27 36.10
C LYS A 455 -5.40 0.38 35.95
N GLU A 456 -5.54 -0.72 35.23
CA GLU A 456 -4.52 -1.73 34.96
C GLU A 456 -3.35 -1.14 34.17
N HIS A 457 -3.61 -0.16 33.29
CA HIS A 457 -2.60 0.52 32.47
C HIS A 457 -1.52 1.20 33.31
N VAL A 458 -1.88 1.68 34.50
CA VAL A 458 -0.97 2.41 35.42
C VAL A 458 -0.50 1.57 36.60
N ALA A 459 -1.03 0.35 36.78
CA ALA A 459 -0.80 -0.48 37.96
C ALA A 459 0.69 -0.70 38.25
N ALA A 460 1.49 -1.03 37.22
CA ALA A 460 2.93 -1.29 37.38
C ALA A 460 3.71 -0.06 37.87
N VAL A 461 3.28 1.16 37.54
CA VAL A 461 3.90 2.41 38.02
C VAL A 461 3.59 2.61 39.50
N LEU A 462 2.34 2.32 39.89
CA LEU A 462 1.86 2.54 41.24
C LEU A 462 2.36 1.47 42.23
N GLU A 463 2.64 0.26 41.75
CA GLU A 463 3.37 -0.78 42.48
C GLU A 463 4.86 -0.45 42.64
N HIS A 464 5.40 0.51 41.88
CA HIS A 464 6.79 0.90 42.00
C HIS A 464 7.06 1.55 43.37
N ASN A 465 7.97 0.96 44.15
CA ASN A 465 8.25 1.38 45.52
C ASN A 465 8.91 2.76 45.63
N ARG A 466 9.50 3.26 44.54
CA ARG A 466 10.23 4.54 44.52
C ARG A 466 9.50 5.53 43.63
N LYS A 467 9.50 6.81 44.06
CA LYS A 467 9.12 7.88 43.14
C LYS A 467 10.16 7.99 42.02
N PHE A 468 9.74 8.37 40.82
CA PHE A 468 10.62 8.56 39.66
C PHE A 468 10.54 10.00 39.14
N CYS A 469 11.61 10.48 38.51
CA CYS A 469 11.68 11.85 37.99
C CYS A 469 11.39 11.84 36.49
N VAL A 470 10.43 12.67 36.03
CA VAL A 470 10.14 12.87 34.60
C VAL A 470 11.04 13.92 33.94
N GLY A 471 11.98 14.50 34.70
CA GLY A 471 12.88 15.54 34.20
C GLY A 471 12.23 16.91 34.15
N ARG A 472 12.60 17.69 33.13
CA ARG A 472 12.09 19.05 32.88
C ARG A 472 10.97 19.00 31.85
N VAL A 473 9.78 19.45 32.23
CA VAL A 473 8.54 19.37 31.44
C VAL A 473 7.85 20.74 31.49
N LYS A 474 7.60 21.34 30.33
CA LYS A 474 6.86 22.61 30.24
C LYS A 474 5.36 22.40 30.41
N ASN A 475 4.74 21.55 29.60
CA ASN A 475 3.32 21.27 29.65
C ASN A 475 3.07 19.81 29.98
N MET A 476 2.11 19.54 30.86
CA MET A 476 1.82 18.19 31.32
C MET A 476 0.31 17.94 31.35
N TRP A 477 -0.12 16.97 30.55
CA TRP A 477 -1.53 16.63 30.36
C TRP A 477 -1.73 15.18 30.79
N LEU A 478 -2.53 14.96 31.83
CA LEU A 478 -2.84 13.64 32.35
C LEU A 478 -4.34 13.38 32.22
N GLU A 479 -4.67 12.32 31.48
CA GLU A 479 -6.03 11.97 31.11
C GLU A 479 -6.41 10.57 31.63
N GLY A 480 -7.62 10.41 32.14
CA GLY A 480 -8.13 9.14 32.63
C GLY A 480 -7.42 8.65 33.90
N TYR A 481 -7.13 7.35 34.00
CA TYR A 481 -6.38 6.77 35.12
C TYR A 481 -4.91 7.23 35.18
N ALA A 482 -4.38 7.89 34.14
CA ALA A 482 -3.02 8.39 34.11
C ALA A 482 -2.75 9.44 35.21
N VAL A 483 -3.80 10.14 35.67
CA VAL A 483 -3.72 11.08 36.79
C VAL A 483 -3.14 10.44 38.05
N SER A 484 -3.42 9.15 38.28
CA SER A 484 -2.93 8.44 39.47
C SER A 484 -1.39 8.36 39.54
N ILE A 485 -0.69 8.57 38.42
CA ILE A 485 0.78 8.54 38.36
C ILE A 485 1.42 9.68 39.14
N LEU A 486 0.69 10.78 39.38
CA LEU A 486 1.14 11.86 40.26
C LEU A 486 1.62 11.36 41.62
N LEU A 487 1.03 10.27 42.13
CA LEU A 487 1.41 9.64 43.40
C LEU A 487 2.87 9.14 43.42
N LYS A 488 3.44 8.86 42.25
CA LYS A 488 4.79 8.29 42.08
C LYS A 488 5.74 9.19 41.31
N MET A 489 5.23 10.24 40.69
CA MET A 489 6.03 11.14 39.87
C MET A 489 6.67 12.24 40.72
N ARG A 490 7.83 12.71 40.26
CA ARG A 490 8.47 13.96 40.65
C ARG A 490 8.89 14.70 39.39
N VAL A 491 8.82 16.02 39.42
CA VAL A 491 9.48 16.88 38.43
C VAL A 491 10.83 17.33 38.95
N HIS A 492 11.73 17.72 38.06
CA HIS A 492 13.02 18.28 38.44
C HIS A 492 12.82 19.57 39.27
N GLU A 493 13.65 19.82 40.29
CA GLU A 493 13.50 20.96 41.21
C GLU A 493 13.54 22.32 40.48
N ASP A 494 14.44 22.44 39.49
CA ASP A 494 14.52 23.62 38.61
C ASP A 494 13.40 23.71 37.55
N ASN A 495 12.44 22.79 37.52
CA ASN A 495 11.37 22.81 36.53
C ASN A 495 10.27 23.81 36.90
N THR A 496 9.80 24.56 35.92
CA THR A 496 8.59 25.38 36.04
C THR A 496 7.60 24.92 34.97
N ILE A 497 6.47 24.36 35.41
CA ILE A 497 5.39 23.91 34.54
C ILE A 497 4.61 25.15 34.07
N GLU A 498 4.43 25.29 32.76
CA GLU A 498 3.68 26.38 32.15
C GLU A 498 2.18 26.07 32.11
N GLU A 499 1.81 24.83 31.81
CA GLU A 499 0.42 24.35 31.80
C GLU A 499 0.33 22.93 32.37
N PHE A 500 -0.59 22.73 33.30
CA PHE A 500 -0.89 21.45 33.93
C PHE A 500 -2.37 21.15 33.82
N VAL A 501 -2.70 20.15 33.00
CA VAL A 501 -4.07 19.74 32.69
C VAL A 501 -4.36 18.38 33.30
N LEU A 502 -5.48 18.29 34.01
CA LEU A 502 -6.03 17.06 34.54
C LEU A 502 -7.44 16.88 34.00
N ASP A 503 -7.65 15.83 33.22
CA ASP A 503 -8.97 15.43 32.72
C ASP A 503 -9.27 14.00 33.17
N ALA A 504 -10.06 13.88 34.23
CA ALA A 504 -10.41 12.60 34.83
C ALA A 504 -11.75 12.72 35.54
N ASP A 505 -12.50 11.62 35.54
CA ASP A 505 -13.74 11.54 36.30
C ASP A 505 -13.50 11.31 37.80
N LYS A 506 -14.58 11.27 38.57
CA LYS A 506 -14.53 11.10 40.02
C LYS A 506 -13.92 9.75 40.44
N GLU A 507 -14.14 8.68 39.67
CA GLU A 507 -13.59 7.36 39.96
C GLU A 507 -12.07 7.35 39.76
N GLN A 508 -11.61 7.91 38.65
CA GLN A 508 -10.20 8.02 38.29
C GLN A 508 -9.40 8.91 39.26
N LEU A 509 -10.04 9.94 39.84
CA LEU A 509 -9.43 10.82 40.85
C LEU A 509 -9.46 10.27 42.28
N SER A 510 -10.22 9.20 42.56
CA SER A 510 -10.44 8.67 43.92
C SER A 510 -9.14 8.43 44.70
N ARG A 511 -8.13 7.83 44.05
CA ARG A 511 -6.82 7.54 44.67
C ARG A 511 -6.04 8.78 45.07
N ILE A 512 -6.20 9.89 44.33
CA ILE A 512 -5.56 11.16 44.68
C ILE A 512 -6.30 11.80 45.86
N LEU A 513 -7.62 11.69 45.90
CA LEU A 513 -8.44 12.28 46.95
C LEU A 513 -8.24 11.60 48.33
N GLU A 514 -7.84 10.32 48.33
CA GLU A 514 -7.46 9.57 49.54
C GLU A 514 -6.16 10.08 50.20
N GLU A 515 -5.33 10.81 49.46
CA GLU A 515 -4.07 11.33 49.96
C GLU A 515 -4.27 12.49 50.95
N GLY A 516 -3.26 12.67 51.81
CA GLY A 516 -3.19 13.84 52.68
C GLY A 516 -3.03 15.14 51.89
N ASP A 517 -3.47 16.25 52.46
CA ASP A 517 -3.28 17.56 51.84
C ASP A 517 -1.78 17.90 51.71
N ASN A 518 -1.38 18.46 50.57
CA ASN A 518 0.02 18.77 50.22
C ASN A 518 0.99 17.55 50.28
N SER A 519 0.50 16.31 50.07
CA SER A 519 1.34 15.11 50.07
C SER A 519 2.00 14.81 48.71
N ILE A 520 1.44 15.35 47.62
CA ILE A 520 1.89 15.08 46.25
C ILE A 520 2.76 16.24 45.75
N GLU A 521 4.02 15.98 45.43
CA GLU A 521 4.98 17.01 45.00
C GLU A 521 4.84 17.28 43.50
N LEU A 522 4.43 18.50 43.12
CA LEU A 522 4.30 18.92 41.72
C LEU A 522 5.32 19.99 41.31
N GLY A 523 5.88 20.73 42.28
CA GLY A 523 6.94 21.72 42.02
C GLY A 523 6.39 23.12 41.65
N ARG A 524 7.08 23.84 40.77
CA ARG A 524 6.73 25.22 40.41
C ARG A 524 5.81 25.25 39.19
N ILE A 525 4.77 26.09 39.22
CA ILE A 525 3.74 26.19 38.16
C ILE A 525 3.45 27.66 37.87
N ARG A 526 3.25 28.03 36.60
CA ARG A 526 2.83 29.39 36.23
C ARG A 526 1.41 29.69 36.70
N GLN A 527 1.15 30.93 37.11
CA GLN A 527 -0.13 31.38 37.68
C GLN A 527 -1.38 30.99 36.88
N PHE A 528 -1.34 31.09 35.54
CA PHE A 528 -2.49 30.75 34.67
C PHE A 528 -2.45 29.31 34.13
N GLY A 529 -1.41 28.54 34.49
CA GLY A 529 -1.20 27.17 34.04
C GLY A 529 -1.95 26.11 34.83
N PHE A 530 -2.68 26.51 35.88
CA PHE A 530 -3.26 25.60 36.88
C PHE A 530 -4.78 25.74 37.02
N ASP A 531 -5.38 26.65 36.24
CA ASP A 531 -6.78 27.07 36.37
C ASP A 531 -7.80 25.95 36.12
N ILE A 532 -7.41 24.92 35.37
CA ILE A 532 -8.28 23.81 34.96
C ILE A 532 -8.33 22.68 36.02
N VAL A 533 -7.40 22.67 36.99
CA VAL A 533 -7.35 21.62 38.03
C VAL A 533 -8.45 21.81 39.08
N PRO A 534 -9.27 20.78 39.37
CA PRO A 534 -10.29 20.86 40.43
C PRO A 534 -9.71 21.22 41.80
N GLU A 535 -10.38 22.11 42.54
CA GLU A 535 -9.94 22.62 43.85
C GLU A 535 -9.65 21.49 44.87
N GLU A 536 -10.45 20.42 44.86
CA GLU A 536 -10.24 19.25 45.71
C GLU A 536 -8.88 18.58 45.47
N ILE A 537 -8.43 18.57 44.21
CA ILE A 537 -7.12 18.03 43.81
C ILE A 537 -6.00 19.03 44.12
N ARG A 538 -6.23 20.34 43.91
CA ARG A 538 -5.25 21.39 44.27
C ARG A 538 -4.82 21.27 45.72
N ARG A 539 -5.74 20.97 46.64
CA ARG A 539 -5.44 20.78 48.07
C ARG A 539 -4.50 19.60 48.36
N LYS A 540 -4.48 18.58 47.49
CA LYS A 540 -3.61 17.40 47.61
C LYS A 540 -2.20 17.67 47.09
N LEU A 541 -2.05 18.63 46.17
CA LEU A 541 -0.80 18.97 45.52
C LEU A 541 0.01 19.97 46.37
N ARG A 542 1.32 19.75 46.43
CA ARG A 542 2.32 20.69 46.94
C ARG A 542 3.01 21.33 45.74
N TYR A 543 2.73 22.61 45.54
CA TYR A 543 3.24 23.40 44.44
C TYR A 543 3.52 24.84 44.87
N THR A 544 4.27 25.55 44.03
CA THR A 544 4.56 26.98 44.17
C THR A 544 4.12 27.70 42.90
N ILE A 545 3.21 28.66 43.02
CA ILE A 545 2.82 29.50 41.87
C ILE A 545 3.90 30.55 41.62
N VAL A 546 4.25 30.73 40.35
CA VAL A 546 5.18 31.75 39.88
C VAL A 546 4.58 32.65 38.81
N ASP A 547 5.02 33.91 38.77
CA ASP A 547 4.67 34.89 37.75
C ASP A 547 5.40 34.62 36.42
N GLY A 548 5.16 35.46 35.40
CA GLY A 548 5.81 35.35 34.10
C GLY A 548 7.33 35.55 34.11
N GLU A 549 7.89 36.12 35.18
CA GLU A 549 9.33 36.30 35.43
C GLU A 549 9.92 35.19 36.33
N GLY A 550 9.09 34.23 36.77
CA GLY A 550 9.49 33.11 37.61
C GLY A 550 9.57 33.43 39.11
N ARG A 551 9.07 34.59 39.56
CA ARG A 551 9.01 34.96 40.98
C ARG A 551 7.79 34.34 41.63
N GLU A 552 7.94 33.89 42.88
CA GLU A 552 6.85 33.30 43.64
C GLU A 552 5.73 34.32 43.87
N VAL A 553 4.49 33.90 43.63
CA VAL A 553 3.27 34.68 43.91
C VAL A 553 2.58 34.03 45.10
N LEU A 554 2.24 34.84 46.10
CA LEU A 554 1.41 34.36 47.22
C LEU A 554 -0.01 34.12 46.70
N GLU A 555 -0.48 32.88 46.79
CA GLU A 555 -1.93 32.65 46.74
C GLU A 555 -2.56 33.30 47.97
N GLU A 556 -3.50 34.23 47.75
CA GLU A 556 -4.46 34.61 48.78
C GLU A 556 -5.34 33.38 49.08
N ARG A 557 -4.91 32.54 50.02
CA ARG A 557 -5.79 31.54 50.62
C ARG A 557 -6.80 32.30 51.45
N ASP A 558 -8.04 32.36 51.00
CA ASP A 558 -9.17 32.92 51.75
C ASP A 558 -9.24 32.31 53.15
N ASN A 559 -8.72 33.06 54.13
CA ASN A 559 -8.85 32.80 55.55
C ASN A 559 -10.31 33.10 55.96
N GLN A 560 -11.24 32.20 55.71
CA GLN A 560 -12.48 32.15 56.49
C GLN A 560 -12.26 31.31 57.77
N ARG A 561 -11.41 31.82 58.66
CA ARG A 561 -11.58 31.64 60.11
C ARG A 561 -12.12 32.96 60.67
N GLY A 562 -13.39 33.22 60.38
CA GLY A 562 -14.17 34.24 61.06
C GLY A 562 -14.65 33.69 62.40
N ASN A 563 -14.10 34.21 63.48
CA ASN A 563 -14.63 34.11 64.84
C ASN A 563 -16.13 34.39 64.86
N ILE A 564 -16.92 33.54 65.53
CA ILE A 564 -18.14 34.00 66.21
C ILE A 564 -18.13 33.40 67.61
N LEU A 565 -17.71 34.25 68.55
CA LEU A 565 -18.18 34.23 69.94
C LEU A 565 -19.61 34.77 69.91
N GLU A 566 -20.56 33.97 70.36
CA GLU A 566 -21.60 34.34 71.34
C GLU A 566 -22.22 33.07 71.95
#